data_AF-A0A933M320-F1
#
_entry.id   AF-A0A933M320-F1
#
_cell.length_a   1.000
_cell.length_b   1.000
_cell.length_c   1.000
_cell.angle_alpha   90.00
_cell.angle_beta   90.00
_cell.angle_gamma   90.00
#
_symmetry.space_group_name_H-M   'P 1'
#
loop_
_entity.id
_entity.type
_entity.pdbx_description
1 polymer ?
#
loop_
_entity_poly.entity_id
_entity_poly.type
_entity_poly.pdbx_seq_one_letter_code
_entity_poly.pdbx_strand_id
1 'polypeptide(L)' 'MIRKRITIRGVVQGVGFRPTVYRLALENRISGWVRNDSNGVVIEAG' A
#
# COMPACT_ATOMS: atom_id res chain seq x y z
N MET A 1 -3.21 -18.51 4.08
CA MET A 1 -3.50 -17.10 3.77
C MET A 1 -2.61 -16.69 2.60
N ILE A 2 -3.19 -16.21 1.50
CA ILE A 2 -2.43 -15.88 0.29
C ILE A 2 -1.86 -14.47 0.45
N ARG A 3 -0.55 -14.32 0.30
CA ARG A 3 0.09 -12.99 0.31
C ARG A 3 0.24 -12.46 -1.11
N LYS A 4 0.05 -11.15 -1.28
CA LYS A 4 0.27 -10.44 -2.54
C LYS A 4 1.17 -9.23 -2.33
N ARG A 5 2.16 -9.10 -3.20
CA ARG A 5 2.98 -7.90 -3.35
C ARG A 5 2.43 -7.05 -4.49
N ILE A 6 2.18 -5.77 -4.22
CA ILE A 6 1.71 -4.79 -5.20
C ILE A 6 2.76 -3.68 -5.29
N THR A 7 3.18 -3.35 -6.51
CA THR A 7 4.12 -2.25 -6.78
C THR A 7 3.44 -1.21 -7.65
N ILE A 8 3.48 0.04 -7.21
CA ILE A 8 2.82 1.17 -7.87
C ILE A 8 3.89 2.20 -8.17
N ARG A 9 3.99 2.63 -9.43
CA ARG A 9 4.98 3.61 -9.90
C ARG A 9 4.29 4.90 -10.31
N GLY A 10 5.02 6.01 -10.28
CA GLY A 10 4.52 7.34 -10.63
C GLY A 10 4.45 8.30 -9.44
N VAL A 11 3.65 9.36 -9.56
CA VAL A 11 3.53 10.40 -8.52
C VAL A 11 2.69 9.88 -7.35
N VAL A 12 3.36 9.31 -6.35
CA VAL A 12 2.74 8.67 -5.18
C VAL A 12 3.21 9.24 -3.84
N GLN A 13 4.12 10.22 -3.88
CA GLN A 13 4.60 10.95 -2.71
C GLN A 13 3.82 12.26 -2.55
N GLY A 14 3.48 12.62 -1.32
CA GLY A 14 2.74 13.86 -1.02
C GLY A 14 1.24 13.84 -1.34
N VAL A 15 0.70 12.77 -1.93
CA VAL A 15 -0.71 12.69 -2.39
C VAL A 15 -1.66 11.98 -1.43
N GLY A 16 -1.23 11.69 -0.20
CA GLY A 16 -2.06 10.94 0.76
C GLY A 16 -2.19 9.44 0.45
N PHE A 17 -1.26 8.85 -0.29
CA PHE A 17 -1.33 7.44 -0.71
C PHE A 17 -1.40 6.45 0.46
N ARG A 18 -0.51 6.60 1.46
CA ARG A 18 -0.45 5.70 2.63
C ARG A 18 -1.75 5.69 3.45
N PRO A 19 -2.34 6.85 3.82
CA PRO A 19 -3.66 6.90 4.47
C PRO A 19 -4.74 6.14 3.70
N THR A 20 -4.81 6.29 2.37
CA THR A 20 -5.80 5.59 1.54
C THR A 20 -5.64 4.08 1.61
N VAL A 21 -4.40 3.57 1.47
CA VAL A 21 -4.12 2.13 1.57
C VAL A 21 -4.46 1.59 2.95
N TYR A 22 -4.09 2.32 4.02
CA TYR A 22 -4.37 1.93 5.39
C TYR A 22 -5.88 1.81 5.65
N ARG A 23 -6.67 2.78 5.20
CA ARG A 23 -8.13 2.76 5.33
C ARG A 23 -8.74 1.57 4.60
N LEU A 24 -8.34 1.33 3.35
CA LEU A 24 -8.83 0.19 2.55
C LEU A 24 -8.46 -1.16 3.19
N ALA A 25 -7.26 -1.27 3.76
CA ALA A 25 -6.84 -2.48 4.45
C ALA A 25 -7.71 -2.77 5.69
N LEU A 26 -8.03 -1.74 6.49
CA LEU A 26 -8.94 -1.87 7.63
C LEU A 26 -10.36 -2.26 7.21
N GLU A 27 -10.93 -1.57 6.22
CA GLU A 27 -12.29 -1.83 5.70
C GLU A 27 -12.45 -3.28 5.20
N ASN A 28 -11.38 -3.86 4.64
CA ASN A 28 -11.39 -5.20 4.07
C ASN A 28 -10.76 -6.27 4.98
N ARG A 29 -10.37 -5.91 6.21
CA ARG A 29 -9.68 -6.81 7.18
C ARG A 29 -8.42 -7.47 6.60
N ILE A 30 -7.69 -6.74 5.78
CA ILE A 30 -6.43 -7.17 5.18
C ILE A 30 -5.28 -6.76 6.10
N SER A 31 -4.39 -7.70 6.40
CA SER A 31 -3.17 -7.44 7.17
C SER A 31 -2.00 -7.15 6.24
N GLY A 32 -1.04 -6.33 6.65
CA GLY A 32 0.06 -5.99 5.77
C GLY A 32 0.79 -4.71 6.10
N TRP A 33 1.58 -4.23 5.14
CA TRP A 33 2.28 -2.96 5.23
C TRP A 33 2.33 -2.24 3.88
N VAL A 34 2.46 -0.91 3.94
CA VAL A 34 2.65 -0.03 2.80
C VAL A 34 3.89 0.84 3.02
N ARG A 35 4.74 0.94 2.00
CA ARG A 35 5.96 1.76 2.03
C ARG A 35 6.07 2.58 0.77
N ASN A 36 6.26 3.88 0.92
CA ASN A 36 6.66 4.74 -0.17
C ASN A 36 8.20 4.81 -0.21
N ASP A 37 8.78 4.73 -1.40
CA ASP A 37 10.18 5.07 -1.67
C ASP A 37 10.27 6.01 -2.89
N SER A 38 11.48 6.40 -3.28
CA SER A 38 11.70 7.31 -4.42
C SER A 38 11.25 6.72 -5.76
N ASN A 39 11.03 5.41 -5.84
CA ASN A 39 10.65 4.72 -7.08
C ASN A 39 9.14 4.39 -7.13
N GLY A 40 8.41 4.60 -6.03
CA GLY A 40 6.97 4.34 -5.98
C GLY A 40 6.46 3.90 -4.61
N VAL A 41 5.44 3.04 -4.61
CA VAL A 41 4.88 2.39 -3.43
C VAL A 41 4.96 0.89 -3.56
N VAL A 42 5.35 0.24 -2.47
CA VAL A 42 5.28 -1.21 -2.31
C VAL A 42 4.28 -1.54 -1.20
N ILE A 43 3.37 -2.47 -1.48
CA ILE A 43 2.39 -3.00 -0.53
C ILE A 43 2.59 -4.50 -0.42
N GLU A 44 2.63 -5.00 0.81
CA GLU A 44 2.47 -6.42 1.14
C GLU A 44 1.12 -6.60 1.82
N ALA A 45 0.29 -7.50 1.31
CA ALA A 45 -1.05 -7.78 1.81
C ALA A 45 -1.23 -9.29 2.04
N GLY A 46 -1.75 -9.67 3.20
CA GLY A 46 -2.06 -11.03 3.63
C GLY A 46 -3.40 -11.11 4.32
#